data_AF-A0A1G2CRL0-F1
#
_entry.id   AF-A0A1G2CRL0-F1
#
_cell.length_a   1.000
_cell.length_b   1.000
_cell.length_c   1.000
_cell.angle_alpha   90.00
_cell.angle_beta   90.00
_cell.angle_gamma   90.00
#
_symmetry.space_group_name_H-M   'P 1'
#
loop_
_entity.id
_entity.type
_entity.pdbx_description
1 polymer ?
#
loop_
_entity_poly.entity_id
_entity_poly.type
_entity_poly.pdbx_seq_one_letter_code
_entity_poly.pdbx_strand_id
1 'polypeptide(L)'
;MINTTKALRIGSAWISVVYVICFGGVALLPGIRPWFMKYALHTELDIGTNVMTLTTFITGFIIWNVVAVIAVWLYAVISNYFNK
;
A
#
# COMPACT_ATOMS: atom_id res chain seq x y z
N MET A 1 25.78 0.87 3.29
CA MET A 1 25.06 1.28 2.07
C MET A 1 24.00 0.26 1.66
N ILE A 2 22.75 0.69 1.56
CA ILE A 2 21.63 -0.09 1.03
C ILE A 2 21.70 -0.14 -0.50
N ASN A 3 21.47 -1.33 -1.06
CA ASN A 3 21.26 -1.50 -2.50
C ASN A 3 19.83 -1.07 -2.87
N THR A 4 19.71 0.14 -3.42
CA THR A 4 18.42 0.74 -3.80
C THR A 4 17.64 -0.13 -4.78
N THR A 5 18.29 -0.71 -5.79
CA THR A 5 17.61 -1.56 -6.80
C THR A 5 16.99 -2.81 -6.17
N LYS A 6 17.72 -3.46 -5.26
CA LYS A 6 17.22 -4.64 -4.55
C LYS A 6 16.04 -4.26 -3.64
N ALA A 7 16.16 -3.16 -2.90
CA ALA A 7 15.09 -2.66 -2.03
C ALA A 7 13.82 -2.35 -2.83
N LEU A 8 13.94 -1.67 -3.97
CA LEU A 8 12.81 -1.33 -4.84
C LEU A 8 12.12 -2.56 -5.41
N ARG A 9 12.86 -3.58 -5.87
CA ARG A 9 12.26 -4.84 -6.37
C ARG A 9 11.51 -5.60 -5.28
N ILE A 10 12.07 -5.68 -4.07
CA ILE A 10 11.41 -6.34 -2.95
C ILE A 10 10.16 -5.55 -2.55
N GLY A 11 10.28 -4.22 -2.44
CA GLY A 11 9.19 -3.34 -2.07
C GLY A 11 8.01 -3.39 -3.04
N SER A 12 8.28 -3.37 -4.36
CA SER A 12 7.23 -3.43 -5.39
C SER A 12 6.52 -4.79 -5.42
N ALA A 13 7.26 -5.89 -5.25
CA ALA A 13 6.65 -7.21 -5.15
C ALA A 13 5.79 -7.34 -3.89
N TRP A 14 6.31 -6.87 -2.75
CA TRP A 14 5.59 -6.92 -1.47
C TRP A 14 4.30 -6.09 -1.49
N ILE A 15 4.34 -4.84 -1.94
CA ILE A 15 3.13 -4.00 -1.97
C ILE A 15 2.09 -4.56 -2.94
N SER A 16 2.51 -5.16 -4.05
CA SER A 16 1.60 -5.80 -4.99
C SER A 16 0.81 -6.93 -4.34
N VAL A 17 1.49 -7.81 -3.59
CA VAL A 17 0.85 -8.90 -2.85
C VAL A 17 -0.07 -8.36 -1.76
N VAL A 18 0.40 -7.40 -0.96
CA VAL A 18 -0.38 -6.78 0.11
C VAL A 18 -1.64 -6.12 -0.43
N TYR A 19 -1.53 -5.38 -1.54
CA TYR A 19 -2.69 -4.71 -2.14
C TYR A 19 -3.77 -5.71 -2.57
N VAL A 20 -3.37 -6.82 -3.21
CA VAL A 20 -4.32 -7.88 -3.60
C VAL A 20 -5.04 -8.44 -2.39
N ILE A 21 -4.31 -8.71 -1.30
CA ILE A 21 -4.89 -9.22 -0.05
C ILE A 21 -5.85 -8.19 0.56
N CYS A 22 -5.45 -6.92 0.63
CA CYS A 22 -6.28 -5.84 1.19
C CYS A 22 -7.56 -5.63 0.38
N PHE A 23 -7.46 -5.54 -0.95
CA PHE A 23 -8.61 -5.38 -1.82
C PHE A 23 -9.55 -6.59 -1.74
N GLY A 24 -9.00 -7.80 -1.80
CA GLY A 24 -9.76 -9.04 -1.63
C GLY A 24 -10.45 -9.13 -0.27
N GLY A 25 -9.76 -8.73 0.81
CA GLY A 25 -10.32 -8.71 2.16
C GLY A 25 -11.55 -7.80 2.26
N VAL A 26 -11.49 -6.59 1.70
CA VAL A 26 -12.65 -5.68 1.68
C VAL A 26 -13.77 -6.19 0.76
N ALA A 27 -13.43 -6.84 -0.36
CA ALA A 27 -14.42 -7.37 -1.29
C ALA A 27 -15.22 -8.55 -0.70
N LEU A 28 -14.54 -9.43 0.04
CA LEU A 28 -15.14 -10.62 0.66
C LEU A 28 -15.79 -10.30 2.02
N LEU A 29 -15.22 -9.36 2.77
CA LEU A 29 -15.64 -8.97 4.12
C LEU A 29 -15.71 -7.44 4.21
N PRO A 30 -16.80 -6.80 3.75
CA PRO A 30 -16.89 -5.34 3.66
C PRO A 30 -16.76 -4.63 5.02
N GLY A 31 -17.06 -5.32 6.12
CA GLY A 31 -16.85 -4.84 7.49
C GLY A 31 -15.38 -4.61 7.87
N ILE A 32 -14.41 -5.17 7.15
CA ILE A 32 -12.98 -4.94 7.43
C ILE A 32 -12.59 -3.46 7.27
N ARG A 33 -13.16 -2.75 6.30
CA ARG A 33 -12.82 -1.34 6.05
C ARG A 33 -13.11 -0.43 7.25
N PRO A 34 -14.34 -0.35 7.80
CA PRO A 34 -14.61 0.53 8.94
C PRO A 34 -13.79 0.15 10.18
N TRP A 35 -13.55 -1.14 10.42
CA TRP A 35 -12.64 -1.59 11.49
C TRP A 35 -11.20 -1.11 11.24
N PHE A 36 -10.68 -1.27 10.03
CA PHE A 36 -9.34 -0.80 9.68
C PHE A 36 -9.21 0.72 9.82
N MET A 37 -10.22 1.47 9.36
CA MET A 37 -10.26 2.93 9.52
C MET A 37 -10.18 3.33 11.01
N LYS A 38 -11.01 2.69 11.85
CA LYS A 38 -11.08 3.00 13.29
C LYS A 38 -9.83 2.61 14.06
N TYR A 39 -9.36 1.38 13.86
CA TYR A 39 -8.31 0.79 14.70
C TYR A 39 -6.89 1.00 14.16
N ALA A 40 -6.70 1.01 12.84
CA ALA A 40 -5.37 1.16 12.23
C ALA A 40 -5.07 2.59 11.78
N LEU A 41 -6.08 3.30 11.25
CA LEU A 41 -5.94 4.68 10.78
C LEU A 41 -6.39 5.73 11.81
N HIS A 42 -6.99 5.30 12.93
CA HIS A 42 -7.53 6.19 13.97
C HIS A 42 -8.53 7.22 13.42
N THR A 43 -9.36 6.80 12.46
CA THR A 43 -10.41 7.63 11.84
C THR A 43 -11.74 6.90 11.82
N GLU A 44 -12.83 7.62 12.07
CA GLU A 44 -14.20 7.10 12.00
C GLU A 44 -14.97 7.91 10.96
N LEU A 45 -14.66 7.65 9.68
CA LEU A 45 -15.28 8.31 8.53
C LEU A 45 -16.07 7.29 7.72
N ASP A 46 -17.36 7.54 7.54
CA ASP A 46 -18.16 6.85 6.52
C ASP A 46 -17.95 7.52 5.17
N ILE A 47 -16.93 7.04 4.45
CA ILE A 47 -16.55 7.54 3.12
C ILE A 47 -17.42 6.92 2.01
N GLY A 48 -18.63 6.44 2.32
CA GLY A 48 -19.57 5.85 1.36
C GLY A 48 -19.31 4.37 1.05
N THR A 49 -19.99 3.84 0.04
CA THR A 49 -20.02 2.40 -0.29
C THR A 49 -18.68 1.87 -0.83
N ASN A 50 -18.40 0.59 -0.58
CA ASN A 50 -17.24 -0.09 -1.15
C ASN A 50 -17.45 -0.32 -2.66
N VAL A 51 -16.84 0.49 -3.51
CA VAL A 51 -16.86 0.30 -4.98
C VAL A 51 -15.76 -0.68 -5.39
N MET A 52 -16.10 -1.97 -5.39
CA MET A 52 -15.16 -3.07 -5.66
C MET A 52 -15.31 -3.58 -7.10
N THR A 53 -14.77 -2.85 -8.08
CA THR A 53 -14.77 -3.23 -9.50
C THR A 53 -13.37 -3.54 -9.98
N LEU A 54 -13.24 -4.16 -11.15
CA LEU A 54 -11.93 -4.40 -11.77
C LEU A 54 -11.19 -3.08 -12.03
N THR A 55 -11.90 -2.03 -12.43
CA THR A 55 -11.31 -0.71 -12.67
C THR A 55 -10.76 -0.10 -11.39
N THR A 56 -11.50 -0.16 -10.28
CA THR A 56 -11.02 0.38 -8.99
C THR A 56 -9.86 -0.45 -8.44
N PHE A 57 -9.86 -1.77 -8.66
CA PHE A 57 -8.72 -2.65 -8.36
C PHE A 57 -7.45 -2.24 -9.13
N ILE A 58 -7.51 -2.16 -10.46
CA ILE A 58 -6.33 -1.83 -11.29
C ILE A 58 -5.82 -0.43 -10.95
N THR A 59 -6.74 0.54 -10.81
CA THR A 59 -6.39 1.92 -10.49
C THR A 59 -5.68 2.00 -9.14
N GLY A 60 -6.24 1.39 -8.09
CA GLY A 60 -5.61 1.40 -6.78
C GLY A 60 -4.31 0.60 -6.76
N PHE A 61 -4.22 -0.53 -7.49
CA PHE A 61 -2.99 -1.33 -7.59
C PHE A 61 -1.83 -0.51 -8.15
N ILE A 62 -2.09 0.26 -9.21
CA ILE A 62 -1.09 1.16 -9.80
C ILE A 62 -0.70 2.26 -8.81
N ILE A 63 -1.68 2.95 -8.23
CA ILE A 63 -1.43 4.05 -7.29
C ILE A 63 -0.58 3.58 -6.11
N TRP A 64 -0.95 2.48 -5.46
CA TRP A 64 -0.22 1.97 -4.30
C TRP A 64 1.19 1.49 -4.64
N ASN A 65 1.40 0.89 -5.82
CA ASN A 65 2.75 0.54 -6.26
C ASN A 65 3.62 1.78 -6.48
N VAL A 66 3.09 2.83 -7.11
CA VAL A 66 3.83 4.10 -7.31
C VAL A 66 4.20 4.71 -5.96
N VAL A 67 3.24 4.81 -5.03
CA VAL A 67 3.48 5.35 -3.68
C VAL A 67 4.55 4.55 -2.95
N ALA A 68 4.48 3.22 -2.98
CA ALA A 68 5.46 2.35 -2.32
C ALA A 68 6.85 2.46 -2.94
N VAL A 69 6.97 2.54 -4.27
CA VAL A 69 8.25 2.76 -4.94
C VAL A 69 8.90 4.06 -4.48
N ILE A 70 8.11 5.15 -4.40
CA ILE A 70 8.59 6.45 -3.92
C ILE A 70 9.04 6.36 -2.45
N ALA A 71 8.24 5.72 -1.59
CA ALA A 71 8.55 5.57 -0.17
C ALA A 71 9.83 4.75 0.06
N VAL A 72 9.98 3.61 -0.63
CA VAL A 72 11.15 2.73 -0.52
C VAL A 72 12.40 3.41 -1.10
N TRP A 73 12.26 4.13 -2.21
CA TRP A 73 13.35 4.93 -2.77
C TRP A 73 13.84 5.98 -1.76
N LEU A 74 12.92 6.76 -1.18
CA LEU A 74 13.23 7.77 -0.19
C LEU A 74 13.94 7.17 1.03
N TYR A 75 13.42 6.05 1.54
CA TYR A 75 14.07 5.30 2.63
C TYR A 75 15.51 4.90 2.28
N ALA A 76 15.75 4.39 1.07
CA ALA A 76 17.08 3.99 0.63
C ALA A 76 18.03 5.20 0.50
N VAL A 77 17.55 6.33 -0.02
CA VAL A 77 18.32 7.59 -0.13
C VAL A 77 18.73 8.09 1.25
N ILE A 78 17.77 8.21 2.17
CA ILE A 78 18.03 8.68 3.54
C ILE A 78 19.00 7.74 4.27
N SER A 79 18.79 6.43 4.14
CA SER A 79 19.66 5.43 4.77
C SER A 79 21.09 5.52 4.23
N ASN A 80 21.27 5.74 2.93
CA ASN A 80 22.60 5.92 2.35
C ASN A 80 23.23 7.26 2.72
N TYR A 81 22.44 8.30 2.97
CA TYR A 81 22.95 9.59 3.44
C TYR A 81 23.51 9.51 4.86
N PHE A 82 22.81 8.84 5.78
CA PHE A 82 23.26 8.72 7.18
C PHE A 82 24.29 7.62 7.43
N ASN A 83 24.34 6.59 6.58
CA ASN A 83 25.36 5.53 6.66
C ASN A 83 26.53 5.75 5.69
N LYS A 84 26.80 7.01 5.35
CA LYS A 84 27.97 7.42 4.56
C LYS A 84 29.23 7.41 5.41
#